data_AF-A0A1Q3MWB4-F1
#
_entry.id   AF-A0A1Q3MWB4-F1
#
_cell.length_a   1.000
_cell.length_b   1.000
_cell.length_c   1.000
_cell.angle_alpha   90.00
_cell.angle_beta   90.00
_cell.angle_gamma   90.00
#
_symmetry.space_group_name_H-M   'P 1'
#
loop_
_entity.id
_entity.type
_entity.pdbx_description
1 polymer ?
#
loop_
_entity_poly.entity_id
_entity_poly.type
_entity_poly.pdbx_seq_one_letter_code
_entity_poly.pdbx_strand_id
1 'polypeptide(L)' 'MTEQFEFDDAYQELLRLVNEIESDNVALKDMAQKIAEARSLVQQCEQQLRTAEDAVERQEEQ' A
#
# COMPACT_ATOMS: atom_id res chain seq x y z
N MET A 1 14.46 -11.88 -2.52
CA MET A 1 14.47 -10.49 -3.01
C MET A 1 13.12 -9.91 -2.64
N THR A 2 13.09 -8.92 -1.77
CA THR A 2 11.89 -8.10 -1.51
C THR A 2 11.69 -7.26 -2.76
N GLU A 3 10.76 -7.67 -3.63
CA GLU A 3 10.31 -6.81 -4.73
C GLU A 3 9.67 -5.59 -4.09
N GLN A 4 10.43 -4.50 -4.06
CA GLN A 4 9.95 -3.21 -3.60
C GLN A 4 9.09 -2.69 -4.74
N PHE A 5 7.77 -2.88 -4.64
CA PHE A 5 6.82 -2.31 -5.60
C PHE A 5 7.02 -0.79 -5.65
N GLU A 6 7.06 -0.22 -6.86
CA GLU A 6 6.96 1.22 -6.99
C GLU A 6 5.61 1.69 -6.42
N PHE A 7 5.56 2.93 -5.95
CA PHE A 7 4.40 3.47 -5.24
C PHE A 7 3.08 3.21 -5.99
N ASP A 8 3.09 3.43 -7.30
CA ASP A 8 1.92 3.26 -8.15
C ASP A 8 1.45 1.80 -8.19
N ASP A 9 2.37 0.83 -8.26
CA ASP A 9 2.00 -0.59 -8.28
C ASP A 9 1.42 -1.03 -6.93
N ALA A 10 2.03 -0.60 -5.82
CA ALA A 10 1.53 -0.87 -4.48
C ALA A 10 0.13 -0.24 -4.25
N TYR A 11 -0.08 0.96 -4.79
CA TYR A 11 -1.36 1.66 -4.71
C TYR A 11 -2.44 0.99 -5.57
N GLN A 12 -2.12 0.58 -6.81
CA GLN A 12 -3.06 -0.15 -7.67
C GLN A 12 -3.48 -1.49 -7.04
N GLU A 13 -2.54 -2.21 -6.43
CA GLU A 13 -2.83 -3.46 -5.74
C GLU A 13 -3.70 -3.26 -4.49
N LEU A 14 -3.47 -2.17 -3.75
CA LEU A 14 -4.32 -1.80 -2.62
C LEU A 14 -5.75 -1.51 -3.09
N LEU A 15 -5.93 -0.76 -4.19
CA LEU A 15 -7.25 -0.50 -4.77
C LEU A 15 -7.95 -1.79 -5.20
N ARG A 16 -7.21 -2.73 -5.81
CA ARG A 16 -7.75 -4.05 -6.18
C ARG A 16 -8.26 -4.80 -4.94
N LEU A 17 -7.47 -4.85 -3.87
CA LEU A 17 -7.85 -5.53 -2.63
C LEU A 17 -9.06 -4.88 -1.96
N VAL A 18 -9.14 -3.55 -1.92
CA VAL A 18 -10.32 -2.84 -1.39
C VAL A 18 -11.56 -3.20 -2.19
N ASN A 19 -11.50 -3.13 -3.52
CA ASN A 19 -12.63 -3.49 -4.38
C ASN A 19 -13.09 -4.95 -4.17
N GLU A 20 -12.15 -5.88 -3.95
CA GLU A 20 -12.48 -7.27 -3.66
C GLU A 20 -13.14 -7.42 -2.28
N ILE A 21 -12.62 -6.74 -1.25
CA ILE A 21 -13.18 -6.77 0.12
C ILE A 21 -14.59 -6.16 0.16
N GLU A 22 -14.81 -5.08 -0.60
CA GLU A 22 -16.11 -4.42 -0.71
C GLU A 22 -17.10 -5.19 -1.59
N SER A 23 -16.61 -6.11 -2.41
CA SER A 23 -17.47 -7.06 -3.09
C SER A 23 -17.97 -8.11 -2.10
N ASP A 24 -19.29 -8.28 -1.99
CA ASP A 24 -19.96 -9.30 -1.15
C ASP A 24 -19.65 -10.76 -1.56
N ASN A 25 -18.62 -10.99 -2.37
CA ASN A 25 -18.24 -12.27 -2.95
C ASN A 25 -16.95 -12.88 -2.37
N VAL A 26 -16.40 -12.31 -1.30
CA VAL A 26 -15.22 -12.86 -0.62
C VAL A 26 -15.64 -13.77 0.53
N ALA A 27 -15.15 -15.01 0.51
CA ALA A 27 -15.36 -15.91 1.64
C ALA A 27 -14.72 -15.32 2.91
N LEU A 28 -15.42 -15.37 4.04
CA LEU A 28 -15.00 -14.78 5.32
C LEU A 28 -13.55 -15.18 5.72
N LYS A 29 -13.15 -16.41 5.40
CA LYS A 29 -11.80 -16.94 5.64
C LYS A 29 -10.71 -16.21 4.84
N ASP A 30 -11.02 -15.80 3.61
CA ASP A 30 -10.09 -15.12 2.71
C ASP A 30 -10.07 -13.60 2.99
N MET A 31 -11.12 -13.09 3.65
CA MET A 31 -11.25 -11.69 4.04
C MET A 31 -10.17 -11.26 5.03
N ALA A 32 -9.87 -12.09 6.04
CA ALA A 32 -8.82 -11.80 7.02
C ALA A 32 -7.43 -11.71 6.37
N GLN A 33 -7.14 -12.57 5.40
CA GLN A 33 -5.89 -12.55 4.66
C GLN A 33 -5.79 -11.30 3.77
N LYS A 34 -6.84 -10.97 3.01
CA LYS A 34 -6.86 -9.77 2.15
C LYS A 34 -6.71 -8.48 2.95
N ILE A 35 -7.31 -8.40 4.13
CA ILE A 35 -7.14 -7.25 5.04
C ILE A 35 -5.69 -7.15 5.51
N ALA A 36 -5.03 -8.28 5.84
CA ALA A 36 -3.63 -8.27 6.24
C ALA A 36 -2.70 -7.81 5.10
N GLU A 37 -2.95 -8.26 3.88
CA GLU A 37 -2.23 -7.84 2.67
C GLU A 37 -2.43 -6.34 2.41
N ALA A 38 -3.68 -5.86 2.47
CA ALA A 38 -4.00 -4.44 2.30
C ALA A 38 -3.28 -3.55 3.34
N ARG A 39 -3.23 -3.98 4.61
CA ARG A 39 -2.49 -3.26 5.67
C ARG A 39 -0.99 -3.18 5.39
N SER A 40 -0.40 -4.24 4.83
CA SER A 40 1.01 -4.24 4.45
C SER A 40 1.30 -3.24 3.32
N LEU A 41 0.41 -3.17 2.31
CA LEU A 41 0.54 -2.21 1.22
C LEU A 41 0.38 -0.77 1.70
N VAL A 42 -0.57 -0.49 2.59
CA VAL A 42 -0.71 0.83 3.23
C VAL A 42 0.58 1.25 3.92
N GLN A 43 1.18 0.37 4.72
CA GLN A 43 2.46 0.66 5.39
C GLN A 43 3.59 0.95 4.40
N GLN A 44 3.63 0.24 3.27
CA GLN A 44 4.61 0.51 2.22
C GLN A 44 4.39 1.87 1.57
N CYS A 45 3.15 2.21 1.20
CA CYS A 45 2.83 3.51 0.61
C CYS A 45 3.15 4.67 1.58
N GLU A 46 2.81 4.53 2.86
CA GLU A 46 3.16 5.53 3.88
C GLU A 46 4.67 5.72 4.03
N GLN A 47 5.45 4.63 4.00
CA GLN A 47 6.90 4.70 4.10
C GLN A 47 7.52 5.41 2.90
N GLN A 48 7.01 5.14 1.69
CA GLN A 48 7.46 5.78 0.46
C GLN A 48 7.12 7.27 0.45
N LEU A 49 5.93 7.65 0.90
CA LEU A 49 5.51 9.06 1.06
C LEU A 49 6.43 9.83 2.02
N ARG A 50 6.66 9.31 3.23
CA ARG A 50 7.58 9.93 4.20
C ARG A 50 8.98 10.11 3.63
N THR A 51 9.46 9.12 2.88
CA THR A 51 10.78 9.18 2.26
C THR A 51 10.86 10.29 1.21
N ALA A 52 9.79 10.50 0.44
CA ALA A 52 9.69 11.58 -0.53
C ALA A 52 9.56 12.95 0.15
N GLU A 53 8.76 13.06 1.21
CA GLU A 53 8.62 14.27 2.03
C GLU A 53 9.97 14.69 2.63
N ASP A 54 10.69 13.76 3.28
CA ASP A 54 12.02 14.01 3.84
C ASP A 54 13.04 14.45 2.77
N ALA A 55 12.88 13.99 1.53
CA ALA A 55 13.76 14.36 0.42
C ALA A 55 13.49 15.79 -0.08
N VAL A 56 12.21 16.22 -0.08
CA VAL A 56 11.83 17.59 -0.43
C VAL A 56 12.26 18.56 0.67
N GLU A 57 12.00 18.25 1.94
CA GLU A 57 12.44 19.11 3.07
C GLU A 57 13.96 19.34 3.05
N ARG A 58 14.74 18.29 2.79
CA ARG A 58 16.21 18.39 2.66
C ARG A 58 16.70 19.21 1.47
N GLN A 59 15.87 19.42 0.45
CA GLN A 59 16.18 20.29 -0.69
C GLN A 59 15.80 21.75 -0.42
N GLU A 60 14.80 22.03 0.42
CA GLU A 60 14.40 23.39 0.78
C GLU A 60 15.33 24.06 1.81
N GLU A 61 16.11 23.28 2.57
CA GLU A 61 17.11 23.77 3.54
C GLU A 61 18.49 24.12 2.93
N GLN A 62 18.70 23.91 1.61
CA GLN A 62 19.96 24.19 0.89
C GLN A 62 19.90 25.50 0.10
#